data_AF-A0A940R046-F1
#
_entry.id   AF-A0A940R046-F1
#
_cell.length_a   1.000
_cell.length_b   1.000
_cell.length_c   1.000
_cell.angle_alpha   90.00
_cell.angle_beta   90.00
_cell.angle_gamma   90.00
#
_symmetry.space_group_name_H-M   'P 1'
#
loop_
_entity.id
_entity.type
_entity.pdbx_description
1 polymer ?
#
loop_
_entity_poly.entity_id
_entity_poly.type
_entity_poly.pdbx_seq_one_letter_code
_entity_poly.pdbx_strand_id
1 'polypeptide(L)'
;MGLNRDLFNFAAKVGCLEGYLYERKNADISTLPNWVGNIEKMYRDLPAEVKRDFSEDYKNILKKILQSTGKILKKEDRVLTNLRSMIADISCNPR
;
A
#
# COMPACT_ATOMS: atom_id res chain seq x y z
N MET A 1 13.30 11.01 -11.35
CA MET A 1 12.52 10.58 -12.53
C MET A 1 11.37 11.57 -12.71
N GLY A 2 10.58 11.49 -13.78
CA GLY A 2 9.46 12.43 -14.00
C GLY A 2 8.22 12.00 -13.22
N LEU A 3 7.45 12.97 -12.72
CA LEU A 3 6.27 12.76 -11.87
C LEU A 3 5.29 11.71 -12.42
N ASN A 4 4.96 11.78 -13.72
CA ASN A 4 4.01 10.85 -14.36
C ASN A 4 4.50 9.40 -14.30
N ARG A 5 5.82 9.18 -14.43
CA ARG A 5 6.41 7.85 -14.35
C ARG A 5 6.36 7.33 -12.91
N ASP A 6 6.61 8.20 -11.94
CA ASP A 6 6.61 7.84 -10.53
C ASP A 6 5.18 7.48 -10.06
N LEU A 7 4.17 8.27 -10.48
CA LEU A 7 2.76 7.99 -10.23
C LEU A 7 2.31 6.68 -10.91
N PHE A 8 2.68 6.47 -12.18
CA PHE A 8 2.37 5.23 -12.90
C PHE A 8 2.97 4.01 -12.20
N ASN A 9 4.26 4.08 -11.83
CA ASN A 9 4.94 2.99 -11.14
C ASN A 9 4.31 2.69 -9.77
N PHE A 10 3.92 3.74 -9.05
CA PHE A 10 3.23 3.62 -7.77
C PHE A 10 1.90 2.89 -7.94
N ALA A 11 1.03 3.37 -8.83
CA ALA A 11 -0.28 2.78 -9.09
C ALA A 11 -0.16 1.32 -9.55
N ALA A 12 0.78 1.02 -10.45
CA ALA A 12 1.04 -0.33 -10.92
C ALA A 12 1.46 -1.29 -9.80
N LYS A 13 2.33 -0.84 -8.88
CA LYS A 13 2.78 -1.67 -7.74
C LYS A 13 1.67 -1.89 -6.71
N VAL A 14 0.86 -0.86 -6.43
CA VAL A 14 -0.30 -0.98 -5.54
C VAL A 14 -1.31 -1.99 -6.09
N GLY A 15 -1.70 -1.85 -7.37
CA GLY A 15 -2.63 -2.78 -8.01
C GLY A 15 -2.08 -4.20 -8.09
N CYS A 16 -0.78 -4.36 -8.36
CA CYS A 16 -0.14 -5.67 -8.37
C CYS A 16 -0.17 -6.33 -6.98
N LEU A 17 0.05 -5.57 -5.90
CA LEU A 17 -0.01 -6.09 -4.53
C LEU A 17 -1.43 -6.53 -4.17
N GLU A 18 -2.42 -5.70 -4.49
CA GLU A 18 -3.84 -6.01 -4.27
C GLU A 18 -4.23 -7.33 -4.98
N GLY A 19 -3.91 -7.45 -6.27
CA GLY A 19 -4.19 -8.66 -7.05
C GLY A 19 -3.45 -9.89 -6.53
N TYR A 20 -2.17 -9.75 -6.20
CA TYR A 20 -1.34 -10.82 -5.65
C TYR A 20 -1.93 -11.41 -4.36
N LEU A 21 -2.42 -10.55 -3.46
CA LEU A 21 -3.02 -10.96 -2.19
C LEU A 21 -4.46 -11.48 -2.36
N TYR A 22 -5.18 -11.02 -3.37
CA TYR A 22 -6.54 -11.47 -3.65
C TYR A 22 -6.57 -12.91 -4.19
N GLU A 23 -5.69 -13.24 -5.15
CA GLU A 23 -5.73 -14.53 -5.84
C GLU A 23 -5.01 -15.66 -5.10
N ARG A 24 -3.98 -15.37 -4.29
CA ARG A 24 -3.08 -16.41 -3.76
C ARG A 24 -3.38 -16.80 -2.32
N LYS A 25 -3.93 -18.02 -2.16
CA LYS A 25 -3.92 -18.73 -0.86
C LYS A 25 -2.50 -19.01 -0.34
N ASN A 26 -1.50 -19.04 -1.24
CA ASN A 26 -0.09 -19.33 -0.96
C ASN A 26 0.81 -18.14 -1.34
N ALA A 27 0.41 -16.91 -1.00
CA ALA A 27 1.30 -15.77 -1.16
C ALA A 27 2.59 -16.02 -0.38
N ASP A 28 3.75 -15.80 -1.00
CA ASP A 28 5.03 -15.79 -0.31
C ASP A 28 5.08 -14.57 0.62
N ILE A 29 4.75 -14.84 1.88
CA ILE A 29 4.66 -13.87 2.96
C ILE A 29 6.01 -13.16 3.19
N SER A 30 7.13 -13.83 2.92
CA SER A 30 8.48 -13.28 3.15
C SER A 30 8.78 -12.04 2.29
N THR A 31 8.08 -11.88 1.16
CA THR A 31 8.25 -10.76 0.24
C THR A 31 7.40 -9.53 0.58
N LEU A 32 6.34 -9.71 1.38
CA LEU A 32 5.36 -8.65 1.69
C LEU A 32 5.96 -7.44 2.41
N PRO A 33 6.88 -7.57 3.38
CA PRO A 33 7.49 -6.42 4.03
C PRO A 33 8.18 -5.47 3.05
N ASN A 34 8.92 -6.02 2.08
CA ASN A 34 9.62 -5.24 1.06
C ASN A 34 8.64 -4.54 0.11
N TRP A 35 7.57 -5.21 -0.28
CA TRP A 35 6.54 -4.61 -1.14
C TRP A 35 5.84 -3.45 -0.46
N VAL A 36 5.36 -3.65 0.77
CA VAL A 36 4.67 -2.61 1.54
C VAL A 36 5.61 -1.43 1.81
N GLY A 37 6.84 -1.67 2.24
CA GLY A 37 7.82 -0.60 2.48
C GLY A 37 8.17 0.20 1.23
N ASN A 38 8.30 -0.47 0.07
CA ASN A 38 8.55 0.22 -1.20
C ASN A 38 7.37 1.08 -1.63
N ILE A 39 6.13 0.58 -1.51
CA ILE A 39 4.92 1.33 -1.84
C ILE A 39 4.77 2.54 -0.92
N GLU A 40 5.00 2.36 0.38
CA GLU A 40 4.97 3.45 1.36
C GLU A 40 5.98 4.55 1.01
N LYS A 41 7.22 4.17 0.70
CA LYS A 41 8.24 5.13 0.27
C LYS A 41 7.82 5.88 -1.00
N MET A 42 7.34 5.16 -2.01
CA MET A 42 6.88 5.77 -3.26
C MET A 42 5.73 6.75 -3.02
N TYR A 43 4.77 6.40 -2.16
CA TYR A 43 3.70 7.33 -1.79
C TYR A 43 4.25 8.57 -1.09
N ARG A 44 5.15 8.42 -0.11
CA ARG A 44 5.76 9.57 0.59
C ARG A 44 6.48 10.52 -0.35
N ASP A 45 7.19 9.97 -1.35
CA ASP A 45 7.97 10.73 -2.32
C ASP A 45 7.10 11.49 -3.34
N LEU A 46 5.79 11.21 -3.43
CA LEU A 46 4.88 11.97 -4.30
C LEU A 46 4.60 13.38 -3.74
N PRO A 47 4.46 14.40 -4.62
CA PRO A 47 4.04 15.75 -4.23
C PRO A 47 2.72 15.74 -3.47
N ALA A 48 2.58 16.65 -2.51
CA ALA A 48 1.38 16.77 -1.68
C ALA A 48 0.12 16.99 -2.54
N GLU A 49 0.20 17.86 -3.55
CA GLU A 49 -0.89 18.15 -4.47
C GLU A 49 -1.43 16.90 -5.18
N VAL A 50 -0.53 16.04 -5.67
CA VAL A 50 -0.88 14.80 -6.37
C VAL A 50 -1.50 13.81 -5.40
N LYS A 51 -0.98 13.71 -4.17
CA LYS A 51 -1.55 12.82 -3.15
C LYS A 51 -2.99 13.20 -2.80
N ARG A 52 -3.34 14.49 -2.74
CA ARG A 52 -4.71 14.93 -2.42
C ARG A 52 -5.74 14.41 -3.42
N ASP A 53 -5.35 14.24 -4.68
CA ASP A 53 -6.28 13.86 -5.74
C ASP A 53 -6.74 12.39 -5.64
N PHE A 54 -5.97 11.52 -4.97
CA PHE A 54 -6.27 10.08 -4.91
C PHE A 54 -6.11 9.45 -3.51
N SER A 55 -5.82 10.23 -2.46
CA SER A 55 -5.50 9.71 -1.12
C SER A 55 -6.59 8.80 -0.54
N GLU A 56 -7.86 9.17 -0.69
CA GLU A 56 -8.99 8.36 -0.21
C GLU A 56 -9.16 7.07 -1.01
N ASP A 57 -8.96 7.08 -2.33
CA ASP A 57 -8.98 5.87 -3.15
C ASP A 57 -7.83 4.92 -2.76
N TYR A 58 -6.63 5.47 -2.58
CA TYR A 58 -5.48 4.70 -2.12
C TYR A 58 -5.69 4.11 -0.72
N LYS A 59 -6.26 4.87 0.20
CA LYS A 59 -6.64 4.38 1.54
C LYS A 59 -7.63 3.22 1.47
N ASN A 60 -8.61 3.28 0.57
CA ASN A 60 -9.56 2.19 0.37
C ASN A 60 -8.87 0.94 -0.19
N ILE A 61 -7.90 1.08 -1.09
CA ILE A 61 -7.09 -0.04 -1.57
C ILE A 61 -6.24 -0.63 -0.43
N LEU A 62 -5.59 0.20 0.39
CA LEU A 62 -4.83 -0.27 1.56
C LEU A 62 -5.69 -1.05 2.55
N LYS A 63 -6.96 -0.65 2.78
CA LYS A 63 -7.89 -1.40 3.62
C LYS A 63 -8.18 -2.79 3.05
N LYS A 64 -8.36 -2.92 1.73
CA LYS A 64 -8.54 -4.22 1.05
C LYS A 64 -7.29 -5.09 1.15
N ILE A 65 -6.12 -4.49 0.96
CA ILE A 65 -4.82 -5.15 1.14
C ILE A 65 -4.67 -5.65 2.58
N LEU A 66 -4.98 -4.83 3.58
CA LEU A 66 -4.93 -5.19 4.99
C LEU A 66 -5.88 -6.37 5.31
N GLN A 67 -7.12 -6.30 4.82
CA GLN A 67 -8.09 -7.38 4.99
C GLN A 67 -7.62 -8.69 4.37
N SER A 68 -7.06 -8.64 3.16
CA SER A 68 -6.55 -9.82 2.45
C SER A 68 -5.31 -10.40 3.14
N THR A 69 -4.39 -9.53 3.54
CA THR A 69 -3.18 -9.91 4.28
C THR A 69 -3.52 -10.58 5.62
N GLY A 70 -4.51 -10.07 6.35
CA GLY A 70 -4.95 -10.65 7.63
C GLY A 70 -5.58 -12.04 7.51
N LYS A 71 -6.06 -12.44 6.33
CA LYS A 71 -6.51 -13.82 6.08
C LYS A 71 -5.35 -14.80 5.88
N ILE A 72 -4.19 -14.29 5.44
CA ILE A 72 -2.98 -15.08 5.13
C ILE A 72 -2.07 -15.15 6.36
N LEU A 73 -1.90 -14.03 7.06
CA LEU A 73 -1.08 -13.91 8.25
C LEU A 73 -1.90 -14.27 9.50
N LYS A 74 -1.55 -15.40 10.14
CA LYS A 74 -2.24 -15.89 11.34
C LYS A 74 -1.84 -15.18 12.65
N LYS A 75 -0.81 -14.32 12.63
CA LYS A 75 -0.32 -13.58 13.79
C LYS A 75 -0.03 -12.13 13.41
N GLU A 76 -0.04 -11.25 14.40
CA GLU A 76 0.34 -9.84 14.23
C GLU A 76 1.78 -9.77 13.71
N ASP A 77 1.87 -9.45 12.42
CA ASP A 77 3.11 -9.33 11.66
C ASP A 77 3.40 -7.85 11.44
N ARG A 78 4.68 -7.49 11.35
CA ARG A 78 5.13 -6.12 11.06
C ARG A 78 4.45 -5.54 9.81
N VAL A 79 4.11 -6.38 8.84
CA VAL A 79 3.35 -5.97 7.64
C VAL A 79 1.98 -5.40 7.99
N LEU A 80 1.23 -6.05 8.88
CA LEU A 80 -0.11 -5.59 9.30
C LEU A 80 -0.02 -4.27 10.06
N THR A 81 1.01 -4.12 10.90
CA THR A 81 1.27 -2.87 11.63
C THR A 81 1.60 -1.73 10.68
N ASN A 82 2.47 -1.95 9.70
CA ASN A 82 2.83 -0.94 8.70
C ASN A 82 1.62 -0.51 7.87
N LEU A 83 0.82 -1.45 7.38
CA LEU A 83 -0.39 -1.13 6.62
C LEU A 83 -1.39 -0.29 7.44
N ARG A 84 -1.56 -0.59 8.73
CA ARG A 84 -2.39 0.22 9.63
C ARG A 84 -1.83 1.62 9.82
N SER A 85 -0.51 1.76 9.98
CA SER A 85 0.15 3.06 10.08
C SER A 85 -0.08 3.90 8.83
N MET A 86 0.13 3.32 7.65
CA MET A 86 -0.09 3.99 6.36
C MET A 86 -1.54 4.52 6.23
N ILE A 87 -2.53 3.73 6.63
CA ILE A 87 -3.94 4.14 6.62
C ILE A 87 -4.21 5.30 7.59
N ALA A 88 -3.59 5.25 8.78
CA ALA A 88 -3.72 6.30 9.78
C ALA A 88 -3.05 7.60 9.31
N ASP A 89 -1.86 7.53 8.72
CA ASP A 89 -1.10 8.69 8.21
C ASP A 89 -1.88 9.44 7.12
N ILE A 90 -2.52 8.70 6.21
CA ILE A 90 -3.39 9.30 5.18
C ILE A 90 -4.58 10.03 5.83
N SER A 91 -5.09 9.55 6.96
CA SER A 91 -6.22 10.16 7.67
C SER A 91 -5.82 11.39 8.49
N CYS A 92 -4.57 11.46 8.96
CA CYS A 92 -4.07 12.53 9.82
C CYS A 92 -3.43 13.70 9.08
N ASN A 93 -2.99 13.53 7.82
CA ASN A 93 -2.36 14.61 7.07
C ASN A 93 -2.91 14.76 5.64
N PRO A 94 -4.03 15.49 5.47
CA PRO A 94 -4.56 15.82 4.15
C PRO A 94 -3.80 16.97 3.45
N ARG A 95 -2.60 17.35 3.93
CA ARG A 95 -1.90 18.59 3.54
C ARG A 95 -0.77 18.40 2.55
#